data_AF-A0A0H4AA34-F1
#
_entry.id   AF-A0A0H4AA34-F1
#
_cell.length_a   1.000
_cell.length_b   1.000
_cell.length_c   1.000
_cell.angle_alpha   90.00
_cell.angle_beta   90.00
_cell.angle_gamma   90.00
#
_symmetry.space_group_name_H-M   'P 1'
#
loop_
_entity.id
_entity.type
_entity.pdbx_description
1 polymer ?
#
loop_
_entity_poly.entity_id
_entity_poly.type
_entity_poly.pdbx_seq_one_letter_code
_entity_poly.pdbx_strand_id
1 'polypeptide(L)'
;GYERFTKDIDIVVRSANLDVLARVAPQYGIKVVWKDPDGWHKLLFEGVPIDVVPEGRKPRKDAPTAIPGPEQLGVKQGADFASLSGWMETKLGSFRVLKPGGR
;
A
#
# COMPACT_ATOMS: atom_id res chain seq x y z
N GLY A 1 13.99 -12.39 22.59
CA GLY A 1 13.90 -11.04 22.02
C GLY A 1 12.94 -11.09 20.85
N TYR A 2 12.11 -10.06 20.67
CA TYR A 2 11.23 -9.97 19.48
C TYR A 2 12.10 -9.65 18.25
N GLU A 3 12.04 -10.49 17.21
CA GLU A 3 12.62 -10.15 15.90
C GLU A 3 11.89 -8.94 15.32
N ARG A 4 12.57 -7.80 15.27
CA ARG A 4 12.07 -6.55 14.67
C ARG A 4 12.47 -6.47 13.20
N PHE A 5 12.10 -7.46 12.40
CA PHE A 5 12.27 -7.37 10.95
C PHE A 5 11.00 -6.84 10.30
N THR A 6 11.15 -5.83 9.44
CA THR A 6 10.08 -5.36 8.55
C THR A 6 9.69 -6.52 7.64
N LYS A 7 8.48 -7.06 7.84
CA LYS A 7 7.96 -8.17 7.02
C LYS A 7 7.50 -7.68 5.66
N ASP A 8 6.98 -6.47 5.61
CA ASP A 8 6.38 -5.81 4.46
C ASP A 8 6.29 -4.30 4.71
N ILE A 9 6.22 -3.53 3.63
CA ILE A 9 6.00 -2.09 3.65
C ILE A 9 4.72 -1.81 2.85
N ASP A 10 3.74 -1.16 3.45
CA ASP A 10 2.62 -0.62 2.69
C ASP A 10 2.88 0.86 2.36
N ILE A 11 2.64 1.27 1.11
CA ILE A 11 2.68 2.68 0.71
C ILE A 11 1.39 3.08 0.03
N VAL A 12 0.79 4.18 0.50
CA VAL A 12 -0.36 4.79 -0.18
C VAL A 12 0.15 5.81 -1.18
N VAL A 13 -0.30 5.70 -2.42
CA VAL A 13 0.19 6.51 -3.54
C VAL A 13 -0.98 7.19 -4.22
N ARG A 14 -0.83 8.48 -4.49
CA ARG A 14 -1.83 9.24 -5.26
C ARG A 14 -2.03 8.60 -6.63
N SER A 15 -3.26 8.56 -7.13
CA SER A 15 -3.56 7.85 -8.38
C SER A 15 -2.74 8.38 -9.57
N ALA A 16 -2.46 9.69 -9.61
CA ALA A 16 -1.64 10.32 -10.64
C ALA A 16 -0.15 9.90 -10.62
N ASN A 17 0.33 9.31 -9.52
CA ASN A 17 1.74 8.98 -9.30
C ASN A 17 2.04 7.48 -9.42
N LEU A 18 1.04 6.62 -9.61
CA LEU A 18 1.22 5.17 -9.66
C LEU A 18 2.15 4.73 -10.80
N ASP A 19 1.92 5.24 -12.01
CA ASP A 19 2.77 4.96 -13.18
C ASP A 19 4.18 5.51 -13.00
N VAL A 20 4.29 6.70 -12.40
CA VAL A 20 5.59 7.32 -12.10
C VAL A 20 6.39 6.45 -11.14
N LEU A 21 5.78 5.99 -10.05
CA LEU A 21 6.40 5.11 -9.09
C LEU A 21 6.90 3.82 -9.76
N ALA A 22 6.04 3.13 -10.51
CA ALA A 22 6.38 1.87 -11.14
C ALA A 22 7.48 2.01 -12.23
N ARG A 23 7.61 3.20 -12.82
CA ARG A 23 8.68 3.52 -13.78
C ARG A 23 10.00 3.90 -13.11
N VAL A 24 9.94 4.63 -12.00
CA VAL A 24 11.11 5.21 -11.34
C VAL A 24 11.73 4.25 -10.32
N ALA A 25 10.93 3.45 -9.61
CA ALA A 25 11.38 2.53 -8.57
C ALA A 25 12.57 1.62 -8.98
N PRO A 26 12.61 1.03 -10.20
CA PRO A 26 13.75 0.22 -10.64
C PRO A 26 15.09 0.96 -10.68
N GLN A 27 15.07 2.28 -10.89
CA GLN A 27 16.30 3.11 -10.93
C GLN A 27 16.96 3.20 -9.54
N TYR A 28 16.22 2.88 -8.48
CA TYR A 28 16.67 2.87 -7.09
C TYR A 28 16.84 1.44 -6.54
N GLY A 29 16.91 0.43 -7.41
CA GLY A 29 17.06 -0.97 -7.00
C GLY A 29 15.77 -1.63 -6.48
N ILE A 30 14.63 -0.95 -6.57
CA ILE A 30 13.33 -1.50 -6.19
C ILE A 30 12.72 -2.23 -7.38
N LYS A 31 12.53 -3.54 -7.27
CA LYS A 31 11.97 -4.37 -8.34
C LYS A 31 10.46 -4.26 -8.35
N VAL A 32 9.86 -4.05 -9.52
CA VAL A 32 8.41 -4.20 -9.72
C VAL A 32 8.12 -5.68 -9.94
N VAL A 33 7.49 -6.35 -8.99
CA VAL A 33 7.18 -7.79 -9.08
C VAL A 33 5.80 -8.06 -9.69
N TRP A 34 4.85 -7.13 -9.53
CA TRP A 34 3.55 -7.22 -10.19
C TRP A 34 2.97 -5.83 -10.44
N LYS A 35 2.42 -5.63 -11.65
CA LYS A 35 1.66 -4.45 -12.03
C LYS A 35 0.19 -4.84 -12.18
N ASP A 36 -0.63 -4.13 -11.45
CA ASP A 36 -2.08 -4.24 -11.49
C ASP A 36 -2.68 -3.04 -12.24
N PRO A 37 -3.64 -3.24 -13.17
CA PRO A 37 -4.27 -2.15 -13.91
C PRO A 37 -4.97 -1.10 -13.04
N ASP A 38 -5.42 -1.49 -11.84
CA ASP A 38 -6.08 -0.59 -10.89
C ASP A 38 -5.10 0.07 -9.91
N GLY A 39 -3.79 -0.20 -10.04
CA GLY A 39 -2.74 0.45 -9.26
C GLY A 39 -2.23 -0.34 -8.04
N TRP A 40 -2.78 -1.52 -7.78
CA TRP A 40 -2.37 -2.40 -6.67
C TRP A 40 -1.06 -3.12 -6.97
N HIS A 41 0.01 -2.36 -7.15
CA HIS A 41 1.31 -2.92 -7.52
C HIS A 41 1.97 -3.64 -6.35
N LYS A 42 2.83 -4.59 -6.67
CA LYS A 42 3.76 -5.17 -5.70
C LYS A 42 5.18 -4.87 -6.15
N LEU A 43 5.98 -4.40 -5.21
CA LEU A 43 7.40 -4.15 -5.38
C LEU A 43 8.22 -4.98 -4.39
N LEU A 44 9.53 -5.02 -4.59
CA LEU A 44 10.48 -5.74 -3.74
C LEU A 44 11.77 -4.93 -3.61
N PHE A 45 12.19 -4.67 -2.39
CA PHE A 45 13.47 -4.02 -2.09
C PHE A 45 14.23 -4.84 -1.06
N GLU A 46 15.44 -5.29 -1.42
CA GLU A 46 16.32 -6.07 -0.52
C GLU A 46 15.63 -7.26 0.19
N GLY A 47 14.68 -7.91 -0.48
CA GLY A 47 13.93 -9.04 0.06
C GLY A 47 12.70 -8.65 0.89
N VAL A 48 12.45 -7.35 1.12
CA VAL A 48 11.26 -6.81 1.77
C VAL A 48 10.19 -6.47 0.73
N PRO A 49 9.02 -7.14 0.75
CA PRO A 49 7.89 -6.81 -0.10
C PRO A 49 7.36 -5.41 0.18
N ILE A 50 6.96 -4.70 -0.88
CA ILE A 50 6.28 -3.41 -0.78
C ILE A 50 4.93 -3.53 -1.48
N ASP A 51 3.85 -3.35 -0.74
CA ASP A 51 2.49 -3.31 -1.25
C ASP A 51 2.11 -1.86 -1.57
N VAL A 52 1.84 -1.58 -2.85
CA VAL A 52 1.36 -0.27 -3.30
C VAL A 52 -0.16 -0.24 -3.19
N VAL A 53 -0.65 0.75 -2.45
CA VAL A 53 -2.07 0.96 -2.16
C VAL A 53 -2.53 2.22 -2.92
N PRO A 54 -3.32 2.09 -3.99
CA PRO A 54 -3.75 3.22 -4.79
C PRO A 54 -4.85 4.03 -4.10
N GLU A 55 -4.64 5.35 -4.00
CA GLU A 55 -5.65 6.31 -3.56
C GLU A 55 -6.96 6.15 -4.36
N GLY A 56 -8.09 6.30 -3.66
CA GLY A 56 -9.43 6.35 -4.26
C GLY A 56 -9.94 5.00 -4.76
N ARG A 57 -9.15 3.93 -4.69
CA ARG A 57 -9.59 2.57 -5.02
C ARG A 57 -10.20 1.89 -3.81
N LYS A 58 -11.10 0.94 -4.06
CA LYS A 58 -11.61 0.07 -3.01
C LYS A 58 -10.78 -1.21 -2.95
N PRO A 59 -10.35 -1.66 -1.76
CA PRO A 59 -9.60 -2.91 -1.59
C PRO A 59 -10.44 -4.15 -1.95
N ARG A 60 -11.78 -4.02 -1.90
CA ARG A 60 -12.76 -5.02 -2.32
C ARG A 60 -14.04 -4.32 -2.79
N LYS A 61 -14.83 -4.97 -3.64
CA LYS A 61 -16.06 -4.37 -4.21
C LYS A 61 -17.03 -3.87 -3.13
N ASP A 62 -17.12 -4.57 -2.01
CA ASP A 62 -18.00 -4.31 -0.88
C ASP A 62 -17.31 -3.54 0.26
N ALA A 63 -16.12 -2.96 0.03
CA ALA A 63 -15.47 -2.13 1.03
C ALA A 63 -16.36 -0.90 1.32
N PRO A 64 -16.56 -0.55 2.61
CA PRO A 64 -17.40 0.57 3.00
C PRO A 64 -16.84 1.89 2.47
N THR A 65 -15.52 2.01 2.38
CA THR A 65 -14.81 3.21 1.94
C THR A 65 -13.72 2.86 0.93
N ALA A 66 -13.32 3.86 0.15
CA ALA A 66 -12.12 3.78 -0.68
C ALA A 66 -10.88 4.13 0.15
N ILE A 67 -9.70 3.75 -0.35
CA ILE A 67 -8.42 4.14 0.24
C ILE A 67 -8.32 5.68 0.23
N PRO A 68 -8.10 6.32 1.38
CA PRO A 68 -7.91 7.77 1.45
C PRO A 68 -6.59 8.19 0.80
N GLY A 69 -6.51 9.44 0.34
CA GLY A 69 -5.26 10.02 -0.15
C GLY A 69 -4.22 10.21 0.97
N PRO A 70 -2.93 10.35 0.63
CA PRO A 70 -1.88 10.60 1.62
C PRO A 70 -2.18 11.78 2.56
N GLU A 71 -2.75 12.87 2.05
CA GLU A 71 -3.11 14.04 2.85
C GLU A 71 -4.20 13.75 3.87
N GLN A 72 -5.20 12.96 3.49
CA GLN A 72 -6.26 12.51 4.40
C GLN A 72 -5.71 11.55 5.46
N LEU A 73 -4.62 10.85 5.15
CA LEU A 73 -3.86 10.05 6.10
C LEU A 73 -2.97 10.88 7.02
N GLY A 74 -2.86 12.20 6.82
CA GLY A 74 -2.05 13.09 7.64
C GLY A 74 -0.64 13.35 7.10
N VAL A 75 -0.31 12.87 5.89
CA VAL A 75 0.96 13.18 5.22
C VAL A 75 0.92 14.62 4.73
N LYS A 76 1.85 15.45 5.20
CA LYS A 76 1.87 16.88 4.88
C LYS A 76 2.67 17.20 3.63
N GLN A 77 3.71 16.41 3.32
CA GLN A 77 4.59 16.64 2.18
C GLN A 77 5.36 15.38 1.82
N GLY A 78 5.74 15.27 0.54
CA GLY A 78 6.63 14.22 0.05
C GLY A 78 6.16 12.80 0.39
N ALA A 79 7.11 11.93 0.69
CA ALA A 79 6.87 10.62 1.27
C ALA A 79 7.04 10.73 2.78
N ASP A 80 5.99 10.44 3.53
CA ASP A 80 5.97 10.51 4.99
C ASP A 80 5.04 9.45 5.56
N PHE A 81 5.02 9.31 6.88
CA PHE A 81 4.17 8.37 7.59
C PHE A 81 2.73 8.85 7.64
N ALA A 82 1.80 7.92 7.40
CA ALA A 82 0.42 8.13 7.78
C ALA A 82 0.30 8.34 9.30
N SER A 83 -0.61 9.22 9.71
CA SER A 83 -1.08 9.26 11.09
C SER A 83 -1.62 7.89 11.51
N LEU A 84 -1.43 7.54 12.78
CA LEU A 84 -1.89 6.27 13.32
C LEU A 84 -3.40 6.09 13.10
N SER A 85 -4.21 7.13 13.33
CA SER A 85 -5.65 7.09 13.14
C SER A 85 -6.05 6.83 11.69
N GLY A 86 -5.48 7.58 10.73
CA GLY A 86 -5.78 7.38 9.31
C GLY A 86 -5.36 6.00 8.82
N TRP A 87 -4.24 5.49 9.32
CA TRP A 87 -3.78 4.16 8.98
C TRP A 87 -4.66 3.05 9.56
N MET A 88 -5.07 3.19 10.83
CA MET A 88 -6.00 2.26 11.47
C MET A 88 -7.32 2.22 10.72
N GLU A 89 -7.90 3.38 10.37
CA GLU A 89 -9.14 3.44 9.60
C GLU A 89 -8.99 2.79 8.23
N THR A 90 -7.87 3.00 7.54
CA THR A 90 -7.60 2.37 6.25
C THR A 90 -7.54 0.85 6.36
N LYS A 91 -6.83 0.31 7.35
CA LYS A 91 -6.71 -1.15 7.53
C LYS A 91 -8.05 -1.78 7.98
N LEU A 92 -8.81 -1.09 8.83
CA LEU A 92 -10.15 -1.54 9.25
C LEU A 92 -11.16 -1.47 8.09
N GLY A 93 -11.17 -0.38 7.32
CA GLY A 93 -12.02 -0.24 6.12
C GLY A 93 -11.68 -1.26 5.04
N SER A 94 -10.40 -1.68 5.00
CA SER A 94 -9.90 -2.72 4.09
C SER A 94 -10.14 -4.16 4.55
N PHE A 95 -10.86 -4.37 5.66
CA PHE A 95 -10.91 -5.62 6.43
C PHE A 95 -10.72 -6.89 5.57
N ARG A 96 -9.54 -7.51 5.73
CA ARG A 96 -9.18 -8.84 5.20
C ARG A 96 -10.02 -9.89 5.91
N VAL A 97 -10.95 -10.55 5.22
CA VAL A 97 -11.40 -11.88 5.64
C VAL A 97 -10.28 -12.85 5.29
N LEU A 98 -9.56 -13.34 6.30
CA LEU A 98 -8.85 -14.61 6.15
C LEU A 98 -9.91 -15.63 5.74
N LYS A 99 -9.72 -16.31 4.59
CA LYS A 99 -10.58 -17.43 4.19
C LYS A 99 -10.80 -18.37 5.39
N PRO A 100 -12.05 -18.70 5.76
CA PRO A 100 -12.27 -19.94 6.48
C PRO A 100 -12.03 -21.08 5.48
N GLY A 101 -10.97 -21.86 5.71
CA GLY A 101 -10.71 -23.11 4.97
C GLY A 101 -9.58 -23.05 3.94
N GLY A 102 -8.38 -23.44 4.38
CA GLY A 102 -7.42 -24.17 3.56
C GLY A 102 -7.27 -25.56 4.18
N ARG A 103 -7.44 -26.60 3.35
CA ARG A 103 -7.55 -28.04 3.69
C ARG A 103 -6.69 -28.52 4.84
#